data_AF-A0A833L1F9-F1
#
_entry.id   AF-A0A833L1F9-F1
#
_cell.length_a   1.000
_cell.length_b   1.000
_cell.length_c   1.000
_cell.angle_alpha   90.00
_cell.angle_beta   90.00
_cell.angle_gamma   90.00
#
_symmetry.space_group_name_H-M   'P 1'
#
loop_
_entity.id
_entity.type
_entity.pdbx_description
1 polymer ?
#
loop_
_entity_poly.entity_id
_entity_poly.type
_entity_poly.pdbx_seq_one_letter_code
_entity_poly.pdbx_strand_id
1 'polypeptide(L)' 'MADFKKLEEDVQNFINSYSIMPPEAKASFEAHFNETIKNMDNSTKNLYLALAQAAKDGLSSNEAIESMKKTNNKGKKQP' A
#
# COMPACT_ATOMS: atom_id res chain seq x y z
N MET A 1 -16.43 -13.72 -2.06
CA MET A 1 -16.32 -12.63 -3.08
C MET A 1 -16.44 -11.23 -2.46
N ALA A 2 -16.84 -11.06 -1.20
CA ALA A 2 -16.95 -9.75 -0.55
C ALA A 2 -15.59 -9.11 -0.21
N ASP A 3 -14.56 -9.92 0.01
CA ASP A 3 -13.25 -9.50 0.53
C ASP A 3 -12.45 -8.68 -0.49
N PHE A 4 -12.59 -8.99 -1.77
CA PHE A 4 -11.87 -8.29 -2.83
C PHE A 4 -12.42 -6.89 -3.08
N LYS A 5 -13.75 -6.74 -3.06
CA LYS A 5 -14.41 -5.45 -3.28
C LYS A 5 -14.10 -4.47 -2.15
N LYS A 6 -14.13 -4.96 -0.91
CA LYS A 6 -13.74 -4.17 0.26
C LYS A 6 -12.27 -3.77 0.22
N LEU A 7 -11.37 -4.67 -0.19
CA LEU A 7 -9.95 -4.36 -0.37
C LEU A 7 -9.74 -3.28 -1.44
N GLU A 8 -10.46 -3.35 -2.55
CA GLU A 8 -10.39 -2.36 -3.63
C GLU A 8 -10.86 -0.98 -3.17
N GLU A 9 -11.98 -0.91 -2.45
CA GLU A 9 -12.46 0.33 -1.83
C GLU A 9 -11.46 0.90 -0.80
N ASP A 10 -10.86 0.05 0.03
CA ASP A 10 -9.89 0.48 1.04
C ASP A 10 -8.63 1.09 0.39
N VAL A 11 -8.11 0.42 -0.63
CA VAL A 11 -6.96 0.89 -1.41
C VAL A 11 -7.30 2.18 -2.16
N GLN A 12 -8.50 2.26 -2.76
CA GLN A 12 -8.94 3.46 -3.46
C GLN A 12 -9.09 4.64 -2.49
N ASN A 13 -9.68 4.42 -1.32
CA ASN A 13 -9.83 5.43 -0.28
C ASN A 13 -8.47 5.89 0.24
N PHE A 14 -7.53 4.96 0.41
CA PHE A 14 -6.16 5.28 0.79
C PHE A 14 -5.47 6.18 -0.23
N ILE A 15 -5.49 5.79 -1.51
CA ILE A 15 -4.85 6.55 -2.59
C ILE A 15 -5.48 7.94 -2.74
N ASN A 16 -6.82 8.04 -2.70
CA ASN A 16 -7.51 9.32 -2.75
C ASN A 16 -7.17 10.20 -1.55
N SER A 17 -7.22 9.65 -0.35
CA SER A 17 -6.88 10.37 0.89
C SER A 17 -5.44 10.86 0.88
N TYR A 18 -4.51 10.00 0.45
CA TYR A 18 -3.11 10.36 0.31
C TYR A 18 -2.92 11.43 -0.77
N SER A 19 -3.62 11.36 -1.90
CA SER A 19 -3.51 12.38 -2.97
C SER A 19 -3.93 13.77 -2.47
N ILE A 20 -5.03 13.88 -1.71
CA ILE A 20 -5.55 15.15 -1.21
C ILE A 20 -4.86 15.64 0.07
N MET A 21 -4.01 14.81 0.69
CA MET A 21 -3.36 15.14 1.95
C MET A 21 -2.28 16.22 1.76
N PRO A 22 -2.22 17.24 2.64
CA PRO A 22 -1.16 18.24 2.60
C PRO A 22 0.22 17.62 2.93
N PRO A 23 1.32 18.21 2.45
CA PRO A 23 2.67 17.65 2.59
C PRO A 23 3.11 17.43 4.04
N GLU A 24 2.71 18.30 4.98
CA GLU A 24 2.97 18.09 6.42
C GLU A 24 2.27 16.84 6.95
N ALA A 25 0.99 16.66 6.62
CA ALA A 25 0.24 15.49 7.03
C ALA A 25 0.77 14.21 6.36
N LYS A 26 1.24 14.30 5.09
CA LYS A 26 1.92 13.18 4.41
C LYS A 26 3.18 12.77 5.15
N ALA A 27 4.03 13.72 5.54
CA ALA A 27 5.26 13.44 6.26
C ALA A 27 4.98 12.79 7.63
N SER A 28 4.01 13.31 8.38
CA SER A 28 3.59 12.71 9.66
C SER A 28 2.99 11.32 9.47
N PHE A 29 2.16 11.14 8.44
CA PHE A 29 1.59 9.84 8.09
C PHE A 29 2.70 8.85 7.74
N GLU A 30 3.65 9.22 6.87
CA GLU A 30 4.76 8.36 6.47
C GLU A 30 5.67 8.01 7.65
N ALA A 31 5.95 8.96 8.56
CA ALA A 31 6.72 8.67 9.76
C ALA A 31 6.02 7.66 10.67
N HIS A 32 4.74 7.89 10.97
CA HIS A 32 3.94 6.99 11.82
C HIS A 32 3.75 5.62 11.17
N PHE A 33 3.51 5.60 9.87
CA PHE A 33 3.36 4.39 9.08
C PHE A 33 4.65 3.59 9.02
N ASN A 34 5.79 4.24 8.76
CA ASN A 34 7.09 3.58 8.71
C ASN A 34 7.48 3.00 10.09
N GLU A 35 7.15 3.71 11.17
CA GLU A 35 7.31 3.20 12.53
C GLU A 35 6.42 1.97 12.81
N THR A 36 5.15 2.03 12.37
CA THR A 36 4.19 0.94 12.52
C THR A 36 4.65 -0.32 11.78
N ILE A 37 5.09 -0.18 10.52
CA ILE A 37 5.54 -1.34 9.74
C ILE A 37 6.93 -1.83 10.15
N LYS A 38 7.74 -1.03 10.87
CA LYS A 38 9.12 -1.39 11.26
C LYS A 38 9.21 -2.72 12.02
N ASN A 39 8.22 -3.03 12.85
CA ASN A 39 8.15 -4.25 13.64
C ASN A 39 7.35 -5.39 12.97
N MET A 40 6.82 -5.15 11.77
CA MET A 40 6.07 -6.16 11.02
C MET A 40 6.98 -7.04 10.15
N ASP A 41 6.43 -8.16 9.68
CA ASP A 41 7.08 -9.06 8.73
C ASP A 41 7.47 -8.36 7.43
N ASN A 42 8.54 -8.84 6.79
CA ASN A 42 9.03 -8.28 5.52
C ASN A 42 7.98 -8.32 4.41
N SER A 43 7.14 -9.36 4.36
CA SER A 43 6.03 -9.43 3.40
C SER A 43 5.05 -8.29 3.61
N THR A 44 4.69 -8.01 4.86
CA THR A 44 3.79 -6.93 5.25
C THR A 44 4.39 -5.57 4.94
N LYS A 45 5.66 -5.34 5.30
CA LYS A 45 6.41 -4.12 4.95
C LYS A 45 6.41 -3.86 3.45
N ASN A 46 6.75 -4.87 2.64
CA ASN A 46 6.80 -4.72 1.19
C ASN A 46 5.42 -4.43 0.59
N LEU A 47 4.35 -5.05 1.13
CA LEU A 47 2.98 -4.80 0.69
C LEU A 47 2.56 -3.35 0.94
N TYR A 48 2.88 -2.83 2.13
CA TYR A 48 2.60 -1.45 2.52
C TYR A 48 3.45 -0.43 1.78
N LEU A 49 4.73 -0.73 1.50
CA LEU A 49 5.58 0.11 0.66
C LEU A 49 5.03 0.19 -0.77
N ALA A 50 4.56 -0.92 -1.35
CA ALA A 50 3.92 -0.92 -2.66
C ALA A 50 2.64 -0.07 -2.68
N LEU A 51 1.83 -0.13 -1.62
CA LEU A 51 0.62 0.68 -1.47
C LEU A 51 0.94 2.19 -1.36
N ALA A 52 1.92 2.54 -0.52
CA ALA A 52 2.37 3.92 -0.38
C ALA A 52 2.97 4.46 -1.69
N GLN A 53 3.74 3.65 -2.41
CA GLN A 53 4.28 4.01 -3.71
C GLN A 53 3.17 4.22 -4.74
N ALA A 54 2.18 3.33 -4.77
CA ALA A 54 1.03 3.47 -5.67
C ALA A 54 0.22 4.75 -5.40
N ALA A 55 0.08 5.13 -4.12
CA ALA A 55 -0.56 6.37 -3.74
C ALA A 55 0.25 7.62 -4.14
N LYS A 56 1.59 7.56 -4.08
CA LYS A 56 2.48 8.62 -4.57
C LYS A 56 2.44 8.77 -6.09
N ASP A 57 2.36 7.65 -6.79
CA ASP A 57 2.34 7.58 -8.24
C ASP A 57 0.95 7.88 -8.85
N GLY A 58 -0.08 7.94 -7.99
CA GLY A 58 -1.47 8.20 -8.41
C GLY A 58 -2.09 7.03 -9.17
N LEU A 59 -1.64 5.80 -8.91
CA LEU A 59 -2.17 4.60 -9.56
C LEU A 59 -3.63 4.33 -9.17
N SER A 60 -4.33 3.59 -10.02
CA SER A 60 -5.67 3.09 -9.69
C SER A 60 -5.60 1.97 -8.65
N SER A 61 -6.67 1.77 -7.89
CA SER A 61 -6.76 0.72 -6.86
C SER A 61 -6.45 -0.68 -7.39
N ASN A 62 -6.85 -0.97 -8.62
CA ASN A 62 -6.56 -2.24 -9.29
C ASN A 62 -5.05 -2.44 -9.54
N GLU A 63 -4.36 -1.43 -10.09
CA GLU A 63 -2.90 -1.43 -10.34
C GLU A 63 -2.11 -1.58 -9.03
N ALA A 64 -2.55 -0.87 -7.99
CA ALA A 64 -1.97 -0.95 -6.65
C ALA A 64 -2.11 -2.38 -6.07
N ILE A 65 -3.31 -2.96 -6.15
CA ILE A 65 -3.57 -4.34 -5.71
C ILE A 65 -2.76 -5.35 -6.53
N GLU A 66 -2.61 -5.14 -7.84
CA GLU A 66 -1.81 -6.01 -8.68
C GLU A 66 -0.32 -5.96 -8.31
N SER A 67 0.21 -4.76 -8.01
CA SER A 67 1.57 -4.57 -7.49
C SER A 67 1.77 -5.21 -6.12
N MET A 68 0.78 -5.11 -5.23
CA MET A 68 0.77 -5.77 -3.92
C MET A 68 0.76 -7.30 -4.07
N LYS A 69 -0.04 -7.85 -4.99
CA LYS A 69 -0.07 -9.28 -5.32
C LYS A 69 1.26 -9.76 -5.90
N LYS A 70 1.86 -9.01 -6.84
CA LYS A 70 3.17 -9.34 -7.43
C LYS A 70 4.27 -9.34 -6.38
N THR A 71 4.24 -8.39 -5.46
CA THR A 71 5.17 -8.28 -4.33
C THR A 71 5.03 -9.47 -3.37
N ASN A 72 3.79 -9.88 -3.06
CA ASN A 72 3.53 -11.05 -2.23
C ASN A 72 3.90 -12.38 -2.92
N ASN A 73 3.76 -12.47 -4.25
CA ASN A 73 4.11 -13.67 -5.02
C ASN A 73 5.61 -13.79 -5.34
N LYS A 74 6.37 -12.67 -5.36
CA LYS A 74 7.84 -12.73 -5.54
C LYS A 74 8.57 -13.38 -4.36
N GLY A 75 7.95 -13.48 -3.18
CA GLY A 75 8.45 -14.30 -2.07
C GLY A 75 8.27 -15.82 -2.27
N LYS A 76 7.53 -16.27 -3.30
CA LYS A 76 7.30 -17.69 -3.62
C LYS A 76 7.97 -18.15 -4.92
N LYS A 77 8.97 -17.42 -5.43
CA LYS A 77 9.83 -17.94 -6.50
C LYS A 77 11.10 -18.51 -5.90
N GLN A 78 11.00 -19.77 -5.46
CA GLN A 78 12.11 -20.72 -5.53
C GLN A 78 12.72 -20.64 -6.94
N PRO A 79 14.04 -20.49 -7.03
CA PRO A 79 14.88 -21.60 -7.47
C PRO A 79 15.71 -22.21 -6.33
#